data_AF-A0A2D5F6D7-F1
#
_entry.id   AF-A0A2D5F6D7-F1
#
_cell.length_a   1.000
_cell.length_b   1.000
_cell.length_c   1.000
_cell.angle_alpha   90.00
_cell.angle_beta   90.00
_cell.angle_gamma   90.00
#
_symmetry.space_group_name_H-M   'P 1'
#
loop_
_entity.id
_entity.type
_entity.pdbx_description
1 polymer ?
#
loop_
_entity_poly.entity_id
_entity_poly.type
_entity_poly.pdbx_seq_one_letter_code
_entity_poly.pdbx_strand_id
1 'polypeptide(L)'
;MPEYGDKVGIPIVKSYGSSYGTYGGSRLKDYKSPKDKDLNNKDFKNVNEFKTFNKTIKDYVLAKLGFPIIDVELDDFQIQLCIDESISKLEYHAPDWMTQYATFDTSAGVNVYELPQEIADNLNDVWYRRDFFKFGASPGSLEFDFAIMFFTNTGLFNNYNVSQYLLMQQYLKQVKNVLGQMSTWQLVNNKFLHIFPKPEAGDEAVIVEFRAFDPETIHHAYKSWVQRYTLALAKEVLAGIRGKYANLPGPGGGTRLNGTELMQQATAEKKDLIEELTTEIEAPPLFDIF
;
A
#
# COMPACT_ATOMS: atom_id res chain seq x y z
N MET A 1 34.17 29.41 -15.72
CA MET A 1 33.08 28.59 -16.29
C MET A 1 32.53 27.76 -15.14
N PRO A 2 31.32 28.05 -14.62
CA PRO A 2 30.77 27.28 -13.51
C PRO A 2 30.12 26.01 -14.06
N GLU A 3 30.58 24.85 -13.59
CA GLU A 3 30.01 23.54 -13.88
C GLU A 3 28.59 23.46 -13.30
N TYR A 4 27.59 23.70 -14.15
CA TYR A 4 26.19 23.34 -13.89
C TYR A 4 26.03 21.83 -14.12
N GLY A 5 26.51 21.03 -13.16
CA GLY A 5 26.03 19.67 -12.97
C GLY A 5 24.86 19.70 -12.01
N ASP A 6 23.68 19.28 -12.46
CA ASP A 6 22.50 19.14 -11.61
C ASP A 6 22.83 18.31 -10.37
N LYS A 7 22.76 18.94 -9.20
CA LYS A 7 23.02 18.27 -7.93
C LYS A 7 21.83 17.36 -7.62
N VAL A 8 22.03 16.05 -7.71
CA VAL A 8 21.05 15.06 -7.24
C VAL A 8 21.00 15.12 -5.71
N GLY A 9 19.82 15.40 -5.15
CA GLY A 9 19.56 15.42 -3.72
C GLY A 9 19.56 14.01 -3.17
N ILE A 10 20.21 13.82 -2.03
CA ILE A 10 20.15 12.56 -1.28
C ILE A 10 19.12 12.78 -0.16
N PRO A 11 17.94 12.15 -0.23
CA PRO A 11 16.92 12.31 0.80
C PRO A 11 17.41 11.82 2.18
N ILE A 12 17.12 12.59 3.23
CA ILE A 12 17.42 12.28 4.65
C ILE A 12 16.07 12.02 5.32
N VAL A 13 15.89 10.86 5.96
CA VAL A 13 14.61 10.49 6.62
C VAL A 13 14.61 10.99 8.06
N LYS A 14 13.49 11.61 8.45
CA LYS A 14 13.23 12.01 9.84
C LYS A 14 12.58 10.88 10.64
N SER A 15 12.80 10.89 11.95
CA SER A 15 12.24 9.95 12.93
C SER A 15 10.70 9.97 13.04
N TYR A 16 10.00 10.89 12.37
CA TYR A 16 8.57 11.14 12.58
C TYR A 16 7.64 10.38 11.61
N GLY A 17 8.18 9.48 10.77
CA GLY A 17 7.37 8.75 9.79
C GLY A 17 8.06 7.55 9.14
N SER A 18 8.85 6.78 9.90
CA SER A 18 9.53 5.60 9.33
C SER A 18 8.65 4.35 9.44
N SER A 19 8.09 3.88 8.33
CA SER A 19 7.61 2.50 8.24
C SER A 19 8.81 1.53 8.13
N TYR A 20 9.23 1.05 9.29
CA TYR A 20 9.72 -0.31 9.58
C TYR A 20 11.03 -0.85 8.96
N GLY A 21 11.72 -0.13 8.08
CA GLY A 21 13.10 -0.51 7.69
C GLY A 21 14.13 -0.16 8.77
N THR A 22 15.07 -1.06 9.08
CA THR A 22 16.24 -0.70 9.90
C THR A 22 17.15 0.21 9.10
N TYR A 23 17.29 1.43 9.61
CA TYR A 23 18.03 2.47 8.95
C TYR A 23 19.50 2.41 9.40
N GLY A 24 20.40 2.08 8.48
CA GLY A 24 21.83 1.92 8.79
C GLY A 24 22.62 3.24 8.86
N GLY A 25 21.95 4.40 8.80
CA GLY A 25 22.58 5.72 8.64
C GLY A 25 21.61 6.88 8.81
N SER A 26 21.89 8.03 8.19
CA SER A 26 20.98 9.21 8.18
C SER A 26 20.33 9.44 6.81
N ARG A 27 20.60 8.60 5.80
CA ARG A 27 20.20 8.83 4.40
C ARG A 27 19.23 7.76 3.87
N LEU A 28 18.29 8.10 2.99
CA LEU A 28 17.25 7.20 2.45
C LEU A 28 17.80 6.03 1.65
N LYS A 29 18.96 6.22 1.02
CA LYS A 29 19.71 5.12 0.41
C LYS A 29 20.26 4.08 1.39
N ASP A 30 20.32 4.41 2.69
CA ASP A 30 20.73 3.50 3.76
C ASP A 30 19.53 2.70 4.30
N TYR A 31 18.33 2.92 3.73
CA TYR A 31 17.15 2.09 3.97
C TYR A 31 17.46 0.66 3.53
N LYS A 32 17.50 -0.24 4.51
CA LYS A 32 17.45 -1.67 4.26
C LYS A 32 16.01 -2.11 4.51
N SER A 33 15.28 -2.33 3.44
CA SER A 33 14.05 -3.14 3.48
C SER A 33 14.37 -4.46 4.20
N PRO A 34 13.44 -5.06 4.97
CA PRO A 34 13.56 -6.45 5.39
C PRO A 34 13.94 -7.27 4.16
N LYS A 35 15.19 -7.75 4.12
CA LYS A 35 15.78 -8.35 2.93
C LYS A 35 14.90 -9.52 2.49
N ASP A 36 14.25 -9.37 1.35
CA ASP A 36 13.68 -10.50 0.64
C ASP A 36 13.95 -10.32 -0.85
N LYS A 37 15.20 -10.59 -1.23
CA LYS A 37 15.68 -10.53 -2.62
C LYS A 37 15.20 -11.69 -3.48
N ASP A 38 14.57 -12.69 -2.86
CA ASP A 38 14.03 -13.83 -3.56
C ASP A 38 12.59 -13.51 -3.96
N LEU A 39 12.43 -13.16 -5.24
CA LEU A 39 11.14 -13.30 -5.91
C LEU A 39 10.74 -14.77 -5.78
N ASN A 40 9.55 -15.05 -5.23
CA ASN A 40 9.00 -16.41 -5.27
C ASN A 40 8.98 -16.85 -6.74
N ASN A 41 9.84 -17.79 -7.11
CA ASN A 41 9.83 -18.33 -8.45
C ASN A 41 8.56 -19.16 -8.60
N LYS A 42 7.67 -18.74 -9.51
CA LYS A 42 6.34 -19.34 -9.74
C LYS A 42 6.42 -20.68 -10.51
N ASP A 43 7.53 -21.39 -10.39
CA ASP A 43 7.81 -22.62 -11.12
C ASP A 43 7.51 -23.85 -10.26
N PHE A 44 6.69 -24.76 -10.77
CA PHE A 44 6.34 -26.06 -10.17
C PHE A 44 7.56 -26.90 -9.71
N LYS A 45 8.72 -26.72 -10.35
CA LYS A 45 9.96 -27.46 -10.04
C LYS A 45 10.82 -26.81 -8.94
N ASN A 46 10.60 -25.54 -8.62
CA ASN A 46 11.46 -24.73 -7.73
C ASN A 46 10.63 -23.93 -6.72
N VAL A 47 9.60 -24.53 -6.11
CA VAL A 47 8.90 -23.96 -4.93
C VAL A 47 9.82 -24.13 -3.72
N ASN A 48 10.97 -23.45 -3.72
CA ASN A 48 12.10 -23.88 -2.89
C ASN A 48 12.14 -23.29 -1.49
N GLU A 49 11.28 -22.33 -1.13
CA GLU A 49 11.05 -21.97 0.27
C GLU A 49 9.84 -21.04 0.37
N PHE A 50 8.84 -21.43 1.17
CA PHE A 50 7.77 -20.50 1.51
C PHE A 50 8.36 -19.36 2.36
N LYS A 51 8.17 -18.11 1.93
CA LYS A 51 8.41 -16.93 2.77
C LYS A 51 7.70 -17.10 4.12
N THR A 52 8.25 -16.52 5.18
CA THR A 52 7.72 -16.66 6.56
C THR A 52 6.21 -16.43 6.65
N PHE A 53 5.69 -15.47 5.87
CA PHE A 53 4.26 -15.21 5.75
C PHE A 53 3.47 -16.36 5.12
N ASN A 54 3.86 -16.81 3.93
CA ASN A 54 3.18 -17.90 3.23
C ASN A 54 3.28 -19.21 4.02
N LYS A 55 4.38 -19.45 4.72
CA LYS A 55 4.55 -20.60 5.62
C LYS A 55 3.53 -20.55 6.76
N THR A 56 3.34 -19.39 7.38
CA THR A 56 2.34 -19.20 8.45
C THR A 56 0.92 -19.47 7.95
N ILE A 57 0.60 -19.06 6.71
CA ILE A 57 -0.71 -19.33 6.09
C ILE A 57 -0.86 -20.81 5.77
N LYS A 58 0.17 -21.43 5.18
CA LYS A 58 0.20 -22.87 4.88
C LYS A 58 -0.04 -23.69 6.14
N ASP A 59 0.71 -23.41 7.21
CA ASP A 59 0.60 -24.14 8.48
C ASP A 59 -0.81 -23.97 9.08
N TYR A 60 -1.41 -22.78 8.99
CA TYR A 60 -2.79 -22.52 9.40
C TYR A 60 -3.79 -23.37 8.61
N VAL A 61 -3.67 -23.39 7.27
CA VAL A 61 -4.56 -24.14 6.38
C VAL A 61 -4.44 -25.64 6.64
N LEU A 62 -3.22 -26.17 6.69
CA LEU A 62 -2.98 -27.60 6.95
C LEU A 62 -3.50 -28.03 8.33
N ALA A 63 -3.28 -27.23 9.37
CA ALA A 63 -3.78 -27.52 10.71
C ALA A 63 -5.32 -27.57 10.76
N LYS A 64 -6.00 -26.67 10.04
CA LYS A 64 -7.46 -26.66 9.95
C LYS A 64 -8.03 -27.82 9.12
N LEU A 65 -7.25 -28.33 8.16
CA LEU A 65 -7.61 -29.51 7.36
C LEU A 65 -7.33 -30.83 8.08
N GLY A 66 -6.63 -30.81 9.22
CA GLY A 66 -6.43 -31.98 10.08
C GLY A 66 -4.98 -32.48 10.19
N PHE A 67 -4.02 -31.83 9.54
CA PHE A 67 -2.60 -32.14 9.70
C PHE A 67 -2.14 -31.79 11.13
N PRO A 68 -1.27 -32.58 11.80
CA PRO A 68 -0.58 -33.79 11.33
C PRO A 68 -1.32 -35.11 11.60
N ILE A 69 -2.55 -35.07 12.14
CA ILE A 69 -3.29 -36.27 12.52
C ILE A 69 -3.80 -37.03 11.29
N ILE A 70 -4.24 -36.27 10.28
CA ILE A 70 -4.72 -36.80 9.00
C ILE A 70 -3.84 -36.23 7.89
N ASP A 71 -3.41 -37.10 6.99
CA ASP A 71 -2.68 -36.69 5.79
C ASP A 71 -3.61 -35.92 4.85
N VAL A 72 -3.19 -34.73 4.46
CA VAL A 72 -3.93 -33.86 3.55
C VAL A 72 -3.44 -34.10 2.13
N GLU A 73 -4.34 -34.43 1.20
CA GLU A 73 -4.01 -34.73 -0.20
C GLU A 73 -3.75 -33.47 -1.06
N LEU A 74 -3.12 -32.44 -0.48
CA LEU A 74 -2.77 -31.19 -1.17
C LEU A 74 -1.25 -31.08 -1.32
N ASP A 75 -0.84 -30.67 -2.51
CA ASP A 75 0.56 -30.35 -2.78
C ASP A 75 0.88 -28.90 -2.39
N ASP A 76 2.16 -28.65 -2.08
CA ASP A 76 2.66 -27.34 -1.68
C ASP A 76 2.42 -26.28 -2.78
N PHE A 77 2.57 -26.66 -4.05
CA PHE A 77 2.28 -25.77 -5.18
C PHE A 77 0.80 -25.37 -5.24
N GLN A 78 -0.11 -26.30 -4.94
CA GLN A 78 -1.54 -26.01 -4.93
C GLN A 78 -1.90 -25.01 -3.84
N ILE A 79 -1.29 -25.16 -2.65
CA ILE A 79 -1.49 -24.21 -1.55
C ILE A 79 -0.95 -22.82 -1.92
N GLN A 80 0.23 -22.75 -2.54
CA GLN A 80 0.80 -21.48 -2.99
C GLN A 80 -0.11 -20.77 -4.00
N LEU A 81 -0.71 -21.51 -4.94
CA LEU A 81 -1.67 -20.94 -5.90
C LEU A 81 -2.91 -20.38 -5.20
N CYS A 82 -3.45 -21.09 -4.20
CA CYS A 82 -4.56 -20.60 -3.39
C CYS A 82 -4.20 -19.33 -2.61
N ILE A 83 -2.97 -19.22 -2.08
CA ILE A 83 -2.49 -18.01 -1.40
C ILE A 83 -2.42 -16.84 -2.39
N ASP A 84 -1.84 -17.05 -3.56
CA ASP A 84 -1.70 -16.00 -4.58
C ASP A 84 -3.06 -15.49 -5.08
N GLU A 85 -4.02 -16.40 -5.28
CA GLU A 85 -5.39 -16.03 -5.63
C GLU A 85 -6.07 -15.23 -4.50
N SER A 86 -5.88 -15.65 -3.24
CA SER A 86 -6.39 -14.93 -2.08
C SER A 86 -5.84 -13.51 -1.99
N ILE A 87 -4.52 -13.34 -2.17
CA ILE A 87 -3.86 -12.03 -2.14
C ILE A 87 -4.39 -11.15 -3.28
N SER A 88 -4.53 -11.70 -4.47
CA SER A 88 -5.04 -10.97 -5.64
C SER A 88 -6.46 -10.45 -5.43
N LYS A 89 -7.31 -11.25 -4.75
CA LYS A 89 -8.67 -10.83 -4.38
C LYS A 89 -8.68 -9.74 -3.33
N LEU A 90 -7.83 -9.85 -2.31
CA LEU A 90 -7.71 -8.80 -1.30
C LEU A 90 -7.29 -7.47 -1.93
N GLU A 91 -6.26 -7.50 -2.79
CA GLU A 91 -5.71 -6.31 -3.43
C GLU A 91 -6.73 -5.58 -4.31
N TYR A 92 -7.62 -6.33 -4.97
CA TYR A 92 -8.66 -5.73 -5.81
C TYR A 92 -9.70 -4.92 -5.01
N HIS A 93 -10.05 -5.37 -3.80
CA HIS A 93 -11.11 -4.75 -3.00
C HIS A 93 -10.59 -3.78 -1.94
N ALA A 94 -9.37 -3.99 -1.46
CA ALA A 94 -8.74 -3.14 -0.45
C ALA A 94 -7.39 -2.68 -0.98
N PRO A 95 -7.32 -1.71 -1.92
CA PRO A 95 -6.06 -1.30 -2.53
C PRO A 95 -5.05 -0.72 -1.51
N ASP A 96 -5.52 -0.24 -0.37
CA ASP A 96 -4.71 0.45 0.65
C ASP A 96 -4.05 -0.48 1.68
N TRP A 97 -4.31 -1.79 1.61
CA TRP A 97 -3.85 -2.75 2.63
C TRP A 97 -2.33 -2.90 2.73
N MET A 98 -1.60 -2.53 1.67
CA MET A 98 -0.13 -2.50 1.61
C MET A 98 0.43 -1.07 1.51
N THR A 99 -0.39 -0.05 1.68
CA THR A 99 0.04 1.34 1.54
C THR A 99 0.97 1.73 2.69
N GLN A 100 2.14 2.26 2.33
CA GLN A 100 3.16 2.74 3.25
C GLN A 100 3.56 4.17 2.91
N TYR A 101 4.04 4.88 3.93
CA TYR A 101 4.48 6.26 3.82
C TYR A 101 5.93 6.39 4.23
N ALA A 102 6.73 7.02 3.37
CA ALA A 102 8.06 7.50 3.70
C ALA A 102 8.07 9.02 3.65
N THR A 103 8.86 9.65 4.52
CA THR A 103 9.00 11.11 4.53
C THR A 103 10.47 11.50 4.45
N PHE A 104 10.78 12.50 3.64
CA PHE A 104 12.10 13.09 3.57
C PHE A 104 12.01 14.60 3.40
N ASP A 105 13.02 15.32 3.86
CA ASP A 105 13.11 16.77 3.67
C ASP A 105 13.84 17.11 2.37
N THR A 106 13.34 18.13 1.67
CA THR A 106 14.00 18.66 0.46
C THR A 106 15.23 19.49 0.81
N SER A 107 16.17 19.59 -0.13
CA SER A 107 17.27 20.54 -0.07
C SER A 107 16.97 21.75 -0.96
N ALA A 108 17.30 22.95 -0.48
CA ALA A 108 17.06 24.19 -1.22
C ALA A 108 17.74 24.17 -2.61
N GLY A 109 16.97 24.47 -3.65
CA GLY A 109 17.45 24.49 -5.03
C GLY A 109 17.65 23.11 -5.67
N VAL A 110 17.26 22.02 -5.01
CA VAL A 110 17.37 20.65 -5.52
C VAL A 110 15.99 20.06 -5.74
N ASN A 111 15.70 19.67 -6.98
CA ASN A 111 14.39 19.15 -7.39
C ASN A 111 14.42 17.66 -7.81
N VAL A 112 15.60 17.04 -7.86
CA VAL A 112 15.78 15.63 -8.22
C VAL A 112 16.29 14.86 -7.02
N TYR A 113 15.58 13.80 -6.63
CA TYR A 113 15.90 12.95 -5.49
C TYR A 113 16.06 11.50 -5.93
N GLU A 114 17.09 10.82 -5.44
CA GLU A 114 17.27 9.39 -5.66
C GLU A 114 16.40 8.60 -4.68
N LEU A 115 15.51 7.75 -5.21
CA LEU A 115 14.72 6.81 -4.43
C LEU A 115 15.35 5.40 -4.45
N PRO A 116 15.22 4.62 -3.37
CA PRO A 116 15.47 3.19 -3.39
C PRO A 116 14.60 2.51 -4.47
N GLN A 117 15.13 1.47 -5.10
CA GLN A 117 14.46 0.79 -6.20
C GLN A 117 13.12 0.17 -5.77
N GLU A 118 13.05 -0.33 -4.54
CA GLU A 118 11.85 -0.96 -3.98
C GLU A 118 10.69 0.03 -3.81
N ILE A 119 11.02 1.29 -3.49
CA ILE A 119 10.04 2.39 -3.37
C ILE A 119 9.67 2.90 -4.76
N ALA A 120 10.64 3.02 -5.68
CA ALA A 120 10.41 3.51 -7.04
C ALA A 120 9.51 2.56 -7.85
N ASP A 121 9.72 1.24 -7.74
CA ASP A 121 8.95 0.22 -8.47
C ASP A 121 7.48 0.17 -8.01
N ASN A 122 7.20 0.50 -6.75
CA ASN A 122 5.88 0.41 -6.13
C ASN A 122 5.31 1.77 -5.71
N LEU A 123 5.76 2.84 -6.35
CA LEU A 123 5.34 4.20 -6.04
C LEU A 123 3.87 4.43 -6.43
N ASN A 124 3.05 4.90 -5.49
CA ASN A 124 1.65 5.26 -5.75
C ASN A 124 1.49 6.76 -5.96
N ASP A 125 1.84 7.56 -4.95
CA ASP A 125 1.74 9.02 -4.99
C ASP A 125 2.86 9.70 -4.20
N VAL A 126 3.09 10.98 -4.47
CA VAL A 126 4.04 11.82 -3.75
C VAL A 126 3.39 13.16 -3.43
N TRP A 127 3.24 13.44 -2.15
CA TRP A 127 2.77 14.73 -1.67
C TRP A 127 3.95 15.59 -1.25
N TYR A 128 4.22 16.58 -2.08
CA TYR A 128 5.14 17.64 -1.75
C TYR A 128 4.38 18.75 -1.00
N ARG A 129 4.53 18.78 0.33
CA ARG A 129 3.86 19.77 1.16
C ARG A 129 4.59 21.11 1.04
N ARG A 130 4.02 22.02 0.26
CA ARG A 130 4.29 23.45 0.43
C ARG A 130 3.30 24.02 1.44
N ASP A 131 3.80 24.76 2.41
CA ASP A 131 2.95 25.39 3.42
C ASP A 131 1.96 26.35 2.74
N PHE A 132 0.70 25.93 2.57
CA PHE A 132 -0.40 26.80 2.13
C PHE A 132 -0.67 27.96 3.10
N PHE A 133 -0.20 27.81 4.35
CA PHE A 133 -0.42 28.72 5.47
C PHE A 133 0.79 29.57 5.86
N LYS A 134 1.96 29.33 5.27
CA LYS A 134 2.98 30.38 5.27
C LYS A 134 2.47 31.42 4.30
N PHE A 135 1.62 32.31 4.82
CA PHE A 135 1.42 33.62 4.25
C PHE A 135 2.82 34.19 4.09
N GLY A 136 3.37 34.07 2.89
CA GLY A 136 4.50 34.86 2.49
C GLY A 136 4.01 36.28 2.64
N ALA A 137 4.31 36.90 3.77
CA ALA A 137 4.23 38.33 3.98
C ALA A 137 5.31 38.99 3.11
N SER A 138 5.24 38.71 1.81
CA SER A 138 5.97 39.37 0.77
C SER A 138 4.96 40.33 0.15
N PRO A 139 4.98 41.61 0.54
CA PRO A 139 4.13 42.62 -0.07
C PRO A 139 4.20 42.53 -1.60
N GLY A 140 3.04 42.46 -2.26
CA GLY A 140 2.92 42.35 -3.71
C GLY A 140 2.80 40.93 -4.28
N SER A 141 2.70 39.88 -3.44
CA SER A 141 2.22 38.57 -3.91
C SER A 141 0.69 38.56 -4.02
N LEU A 142 0.17 37.86 -5.03
CA LEU A 142 -1.28 37.76 -5.29
C LEU A 142 -2.02 37.18 -4.07
N GLU A 143 -1.41 36.21 -3.40
CA GLU A 143 -1.96 35.58 -2.19
C GLU A 143 -2.05 36.55 -1.01
N PHE A 144 -1.07 37.44 -0.86
CA PHE A 144 -1.07 38.46 0.20
C PHE A 144 -2.15 39.52 -0.06
N ASP A 145 -2.30 39.97 -1.31
CA ASP A 145 -3.30 40.96 -1.70
C ASP A 145 -4.74 40.41 -1.55
N PHE A 146 -4.99 39.16 -1.95
CA PHE A 146 -6.27 38.50 -1.72
C PHE A 146 -6.58 38.30 -0.24
N ALA A 147 -5.58 37.96 0.57
CA ALA A 147 -5.74 37.84 2.02
C ALA A 147 -6.09 39.19 2.66
N ILE A 148 -5.39 40.27 2.31
CA ILE A 148 -5.72 41.62 2.80
C ILE A 148 -7.15 41.99 2.40
N MET A 149 -7.54 41.76 1.15
CA MET A 149 -8.90 42.06 0.69
C MET A 149 -9.95 41.29 1.50
N PHE A 150 -9.74 39.98 1.71
CA PHE A 150 -10.66 39.14 2.47
C PHE A 150 -10.75 39.58 3.93
N PHE A 151 -9.62 39.81 4.60
CA PHE A 151 -9.58 40.14 6.02
C PHE A 151 -10.01 41.59 6.32
N THR A 152 -9.79 42.51 5.38
CA THR A 152 -10.24 43.91 5.50
C THR A 152 -11.74 44.05 5.25
N ASN A 153 -12.29 43.30 4.29
CA ASN A 153 -13.71 43.42 3.90
C ASN A 153 -14.64 42.56 4.79
N THR A 154 -14.19 41.38 5.20
CA THR A 154 -15.00 40.43 5.99
C THR A 154 -14.89 40.68 7.51
N GLY A 155 -13.91 41.50 7.94
CA GLY A 155 -13.70 41.87 9.35
C GLY A 155 -13.22 40.70 10.20
N LEU A 156 -11.91 40.68 10.53
CA LEU A 156 -11.20 39.56 11.19
C LEU A 156 -11.86 39.01 12.47
N PHE A 157 -12.67 39.80 13.19
CA PHE A 157 -13.10 39.45 14.56
C PHE A 157 -14.57 39.70 14.90
N ASN A 158 -15.40 40.23 13.99
CA ASN A 158 -16.79 40.58 14.33
C ASN A 158 -17.85 39.73 13.62
N ASN A 159 -17.52 39.01 12.52
CA ASN A 159 -18.48 38.20 11.78
C ASN A 159 -17.80 37.10 10.93
N TYR A 160 -16.88 36.35 11.54
CA TYR A 160 -16.10 35.33 10.84
C TYR A 160 -16.98 34.14 10.41
N ASN A 161 -17.34 34.09 9.12
CA ASN A 161 -18.04 32.97 8.52
C ASN A 161 -17.02 31.97 7.95
N VAL A 162 -16.85 30.83 8.64
CA VAL A 162 -15.93 29.74 8.26
C VAL A 162 -16.20 29.25 6.83
N SER A 163 -17.45 29.28 6.37
CA SER A 163 -17.82 28.86 5.01
C SER A 163 -17.23 29.78 3.93
N GLN A 164 -17.20 31.09 4.17
CA GLN A 164 -16.58 32.05 3.23
C GLN A 164 -15.06 31.88 3.18
N TYR A 165 -14.45 31.56 4.32
CA TYR A 165 -13.03 31.24 4.38
C TYR A 165 -12.69 29.97 3.60
N LEU A 166 -13.49 28.91 3.74
CA LEU A 166 -13.33 27.67 2.97
C LEU A 166 -13.45 27.92 1.45
N LEU A 167 -14.46 28.70 1.02
CA LEU A 167 -14.64 29.08 -0.38
C LEU A 167 -13.45 29.87 -0.94
N MET A 168 -12.88 30.80 -0.16
CA MET A 168 -11.66 31.52 -0.53
C MET A 168 -10.48 30.56 -0.69
N GLN A 169 -10.31 29.61 0.24
CA GLN A 169 -9.22 28.63 0.16
C GLN A 169 -9.35 27.73 -1.09
N GLN A 170 -10.57 27.28 -1.43
CA GLN A 170 -10.82 26.53 -2.65
C GLN A 170 -10.51 27.34 -3.91
N TYR A 171 -10.90 28.62 -3.94
CA TYR A 171 -10.60 29.51 -5.07
C TYR A 171 -9.09 29.69 -5.26
N LEU A 172 -8.34 29.94 -4.18
CA LEU A 172 -6.88 30.08 -4.26
C LEU A 172 -6.20 28.78 -4.74
N LYS A 173 -6.68 27.60 -4.32
CA LYS A 173 -6.20 26.30 -4.80
C LYS A 173 -6.41 26.17 -6.31
N GLN A 174 -7.60 26.51 -6.82
CA GLN A 174 -7.91 26.47 -8.25
C GLN A 174 -7.06 27.44 -9.06
N VAL A 175 -6.87 28.68 -8.59
CA VAL A 175 -6.01 29.67 -9.25
C VAL A 175 -4.56 29.16 -9.35
N LYS A 176 -4.02 28.54 -8.30
CA LYS A 176 -2.67 27.95 -8.34
C LYS A 176 -2.56 26.79 -9.32
N ASN A 177 -3.60 25.97 -9.45
CA ASN A 177 -3.64 24.90 -10.44
C ASN A 177 -3.62 25.46 -11.86
N VAL A 178 -4.44 26.49 -12.15
CA VAL A 178 -4.48 27.16 -13.46
C VAL A 178 -3.15 27.85 -13.79
N LEU A 179 -2.50 28.46 -12.80
CA LEU A 179 -1.21 29.13 -12.97
C LEU A 179 -0.01 28.18 -13.01
N GLY A 180 -0.22 26.86 -12.93
CA GLY A 180 0.85 25.86 -12.94
C GLY A 180 1.76 25.91 -11.71
N GLN A 181 1.29 26.53 -10.62
CA GLN A 181 2.02 26.62 -9.34
C GLN A 181 1.70 25.44 -8.39
N MET A 182 0.86 24.50 -8.83
CA MET A 182 0.60 23.28 -8.09
C MET A 182 1.87 22.43 -8.02
N SER A 183 2.10 21.81 -6.87
CA SER A 183 3.16 20.83 -6.72
C SER A 183 2.86 19.61 -7.58
N THR A 184 3.79 19.21 -8.43
CA THR A 184 3.70 17.99 -9.24
C THR A 184 4.96 17.17 -9.06
N TRP A 185 4.89 15.90 -9.43
CA TRP A 185 6.05 15.01 -9.40
C TRP A 185 6.07 14.13 -10.65
N GLN A 186 7.26 13.65 -11.00
CA GLN A 186 7.44 12.63 -12.04
C GLN A 186 8.57 11.69 -11.63
N LEU A 187 8.41 10.40 -11.92
CA LEU A 187 9.48 9.42 -11.75
C LEU A 187 10.24 9.27 -13.07
N VAL A 188 11.53 9.62 -13.06
CA VAL A 188 12.43 9.53 -14.21
C VAL A 188 13.35 8.33 -14.07
N ASN A 189 13.44 7.54 -15.14
CA ASN A 189 14.27 6.33 -15.22
C ASN A 189 14.04 5.34 -14.08
N ASN A 190 12.80 5.28 -13.56
CA ASN A 190 12.40 4.35 -12.50
C ASN A 190 13.29 4.40 -11.24
N LYS A 191 13.85 5.58 -10.95
CA LYS A 191 14.83 5.76 -9.87
C LYS A 191 14.88 7.18 -9.32
N PHE A 192 14.74 8.17 -10.20
CA PHE A 192 14.87 9.57 -9.83
C PHE A 192 13.49 10.20 -9.70
N LEU A 193 13.14 10.64 -8.50
CA LEU A 193 11.96 11.44 -8.25
C LEU A 193 12.27 12.90 -8.58
N HIS A 194 11.61 13.43 -9.59
CA HIS A 194 11.65 14.85 -9.93
C HIS A 194 10.40 15.52 -9.36
N ILE A 195 10.60 16.51 -8.51
CA ILE A 195 9.52 17.32 -7.93
C ILE A 195 9.49 18.70 -8.57
N PHE A 196 8.28 19.24 -8.76
CA PHE A 196 8.03 20.57 -9.27
C PHE A 196 7.03 21.29 -8.35
N PRO A 197 7.14 22.61 -8.17
CA PRO A 197 8.27 23.46 -8.53
C PRO A 197 9.52 23.13 -7.68
N LYS A 198 10.68 23.70 -8.04
CA LYS A 198 11.91 23.50 -7.27
C LYS A 198 11.72 23.99 -5.81
N PRO A 199 12.20 23.24 -4.80
CA PRO A 199 12.22 23.69 -3.42
C PRO A 199 13.05 24.96 -3.24
N GLU A 200 12.48 25.94 -2.54
CA GLU A 200 13.15 27.20 -2.21
C GLU A 200 13.82 27.15 -0.84
N ALA A 201 13.26 26.39 0.09
CA ALA A 201 13.78 26.16 1.43
C ALA A 201 14.26 24.71 1.60
N GLY A 202 15.20 24.49 2.52
CA GLY A 202 15.83 23.18 2.76
C GLY A 202 15.15 22.30 3.81
N ASP A 203 13.86 22.54 4.10
CA ASP A 203 13.10 21.83 5.15
C ASP A 203 11.63 21.63 4.74
N GLU A 204 11.33 21.59 3.44
CA GLU A 204 9.96 21.26 2.98
C GLU A 204 9.82 19.73 2.95
N ALA A 205 8.82 19.22 3.67
CA ALA A 205 8.60 17.78 3.77
C ALA A 205 7.94 17.22 2.50
N VAL A 206 8.53 16.16 1.95
CA VAL A 206 7.93 15.34 0.91
C VAL A 206 7.47 14.04 1.55
N ILE A 207 6.21 13.69 1.31
CA ILE A 207 5.61 12.42 1.70
C ILE A 207 5.54 11.58 0.44
N VAL A 208 6.07 10.37 0.52
CA VAL A 208 6.06 9.38 -0.55
C VAL A 208 5.15 8.25 -0.11
N GLU A 209 4.10 8.02 -0.88
CA GLU A 209 3.19 6.89 -0.75
C GLU A 209 3.64 5.78 -1.70
N PHE A 210 3.94 4.61 -1.14
CA PHE A 210 4.37 3.45 -1.92
C PHE A 210 3.76 2.17 -1.35
N ARG A 211 3.69 1.13 -2.17
CA ARG A 211 3.21 -0.19 -1.75
C ARG A 211 4.39 -1.05 -1.31
N ALA A 212 4.32 -1.58 -0.10
CA ALA A 212 5.29 -2.54 0.38
C ALA A 212 4.65 -3.55 1.32
N PHE A 213 5.05 -4.81 1.16
CA PHE A 213 4.58 -5.91 1.97
C PHE A 213 5.48 -6.10 3.19
N ASP A 214 4.94 -5.86 4.38
CA ASP A 214 5.59 -6.19 5.65
C ASP A 214 4.72 -7.19 6.43
N PRO A 215 5.22 -8.43 6.66
CA PRO A 215 4.46 -9.46 7.37
C PRO A 215 4.28 -9.20 8.87
N GLU A 216 5.07 -8.31 9.49
CA GLU A 216 4.99 -8.01 10.92
C GLU A 216 3.92 -6.95 11.25
N THR A 217 3.71 -5.99 10.34
CA THR A 217 2.91 -4.79 10.61
C THR A 217 1.55 -4.79 9.93
N ILE A 218 1.25 -5.82 9.13
CA ILE A 218 -0.05 -5.98 8.49
C ILE A 218 -1.17 -6.02 9.52
N HIS A 219 -2.28 -5.34 9.23
CA HIS A 219 -3.45 -5.38 10.10
C HIS A 219 -3.96 -6.83 10.24
N HIS A 220 -4.25 -7.24 11.47
CA HIS A 220 -4.66 -8.60 11.81
C HIS A 220 -5.91 -9.05 11.03
N ALA A 221 -6.82 -8.13 10.69
CA ALA A 221 -8.00 -8.42 9.88
C ALA A 221 -7.63 -8.91 8.47
N TYR A 222 -6.73 -8.22 7.77
CA TYR A 222 -6.27 -8.62 6.43
C TYR A 222 -5.58 -9.98 6.47
N LYS A 223 -4.71 -10.20 7.46
CA LYS A 223 -4.03 -11.49 7.65
C LYS A 223 -5.02 -12.63 7.91
N SER A 224 -5.99 -12.40 8.80
CA SER A 224 -7.05 -13.37 9.11
C SER A 224 -7.92 -13.66 7.90
N TRP A 225 -8.26 -12.64 7.12
CA TRP A 225 -9.06 -12.78 5.91
C TRP A 225 -8.33 -13.62 4.85
N VAL A 226 -7.06 -13.32 4.57
CA VAL A 226 -6.24 -14.11 3.62
C VAL A 226 -6.13 -15.57 4.07
N GLN A 227 -5.95 -15.82 5.37
CA GLN A 227 -5.92 -17.18 5.92
C GLN A 227 -7.23 -17.93 5.72
N ARG A 228 -8.37 -17.30 6.03
CA ARG A 228 -9.71 -17.89 5.88
C ARG A 228 -10.08 -18.11 4.41
N TYR A 229 -9.73 -17.18 3.53
CA TYR A 229 -10.02 -17.30 2.10
C TYR A 229 -9.13 -18.34 1.42
N THR A 230 -7.83 -18.39 1.77
CA THR A 230 -6.93 -19.47 1.32
C THR A 230 -7.45 -20.84 1.78
N LEU A 231 -7.95 -20.95 3.02
CA LEU A 231 -8.57 -22.19 3.51
C LEU A 231 -9.76 -22.62 2.64
N ALA A 232 -10.65 -21.67 2.31
CA ALA A 232 -11.82 -21.96 1.49
C ALA A 232 -11.44 -22.42 0.07
N LEU A 233 -10.44 -21.79 -0.55
CA LEU A 233 -9.87 -22.22 -1.83
C LEU A 233 -9.19 -23.60 -1.73
N ALA A 234 -8.43 -23.85 -0.67
CA ALA A 234 -7.79 -25.15 -0.45
C ALA A 234 -8.82 -26.28 -0.27
N LYS A 235 -9.94 -26.01 0.41
CA LYS A 235 -11.08 -26.95 0.52
C LYS A 235 -11.71 -27.26 -0.84
N GLU A 236 -11.83 -26.28 -1.72
CA GLU A 236 -12.34 -26.47 -3.08
C GLU A 236 -11.43 -27.38 -3.91
N VAL A 237 -10.11 -27.15 -3.87
CA VAL A 237 -9.12 -28.01 -4.53
C VAL A 237 -9.17 -29.43 -3.97
N LEU A 238 -9.19 -29.57 -2.64
CA LEU A 238 -9.27 -30.85 -1.95
C LEU A 238 -10.57 -31.60 -2.29
N ALA A 239 -11.70 -30.90 -2.35
CA ALA A 239 -12.98 -31.45 -2.76
C ALA A 239 -12.95 -31.94 -4.21
N GLY A 240 -12.29 -31.21 -5.11
CA GLY A 240 -12.07 -31.62 -6.49
C GLY A 240 -11.23 -32.90 -6.61
N ILE A 241 -10.22 -33.08 -5.74
CA ILE A 241 -9.41 -34.31 -5.69
C ILE A 241 -10.25 -35.48 -5.14
N ARG A 242 -10.92 -35.28 -4.00
CA ARG A 242 -11.76 -36.31 -3.35
C ARG A 242 -12.98 -36.71 -4.18
N GLY A 243 -13.53 -35.78 -4.95
CA GLY A 243 -14.64 -36.03 -5.87
C GLY A 243 -14.25 -36.95 -7.05
N LYS A 244 -12.98 -36.95 -7.46
CA LYS A 244 -12.48 -37.89 -8.50
C LYS A 244 -12.39 -39.34 -8.00
N TYR A 245 -12.24 -39.54 -6.68
CA TYR A 245 -12.08 -40.85 -6.04
C TYR A 245 -13.17 -41.12 -5.00
N ALA A 246 -14.44 -40.85 -5.33
CA ALA A 246 -15.56 -40.91 -4.39
C ALA A 246 -15.65 -42.23 -3.58
N ASN A 247 -15.26 -43.35 -4.20
CA ASN A 247 -15.15 -44.65 -3.53
C ASN A 247 -13.71 -45.17 -3.69
N LEU A 248 -12.96 -45.23 -2.58
CA LEU A 248 -11.67 -45.91 -2.54
C LEU A 248 -11.88 -47.42 -2.35
N PRO A 249 -11.42 -48.28 -3.29
CA PRO A 249 -11.57 -49.72 -3.12
C PRO A 249 -10.69 -50.21 -1.97
N GLY A 250 -11.32 -50.75 -0.93
CA GLY A 250 -10.65 -51.36 0.23
C GLY A 250 -11.27 -52.72 0.59
N PRO A 251 -10.51 -53.61 1.27
CA PRO A 251 -11.01 -54.91 1.71
C PRO A 251 -12.02 -54.70 2.85
N GLY A 252 -13.30 -54.57 2.51
CA GLY A 252 -14.38 -54.34 3.48
C GLY A 252 -15.51 -53.39 3.06
N GLY A 253 -15.51 -52.86 1.82
CA GLY A 253 -16.61 -52.03 1.31
C GLY A 253 -16.24 -50.58 0.98
N GLY A 254 -14.97 -50.21 1.11
CA GLY A 254 -14.45 -48.90 0.71
C GLY A 254 -14.84 -47.76 1.63
N THR A 255 -13.92 -46.81 1.83
CA THR A 255 -14.21 -45.56 2.55
C THR A 255 -14.78 -44.55 1.57
N ARG A 256 -15.94 -43.96 1.89
CA ARG A 256 -16.57 -42.91 1.08
C ARG A 256 -15.92 -41.57 1.39
N LEU A 257 -15.38 -40.89 0.39
CA LEU A 257 -14.79 -39.56 0.56
C LEU A 257 -15.87 -38.48 0.57
N ASN A 258 -15.69 -37.46 1.42
CA ASN A 258 -16.64 -36.36 1.64
C ASN A 258 -16.49 -35.19 0.64
N GLY A 259 -16.24 -35.48 -0.65
CA GLY A 259 -15.93 -34.45 -1.66
C GLY A 259 -17.07 -33.44 -1.89
N THR A 260 -18.32 -33.89 -2.04
CA THR A 260 -19.46 -33.01 -2.32
C THR A 260 -19.81 -32.09 -1.16
N GLU A 261 -19.77 -32.60 0.07
CA GLU A 261 -20.04 -31.81 1.28
C GLU A 261 -18.96 -30.73 1.47
N LEU A 262 -17.70 -31.08 1.25
CA LEU A 262 -16.58 -30.15 1.34
C LEU A 262 -16.66 -29.05 0.28
N MET A 263 -17.09 -29.38 -0.94
CA MET A 263 -17.30 -28.40 -2.01
C MET A 263 -18.40 -27.37 -1.66
N GLN A 264 -19.51 -27.84 -1.08
CA GLN A 264 -20.60 -26.97 -0.65
C GLN A 264 -20.14 -26.02 0.47
N GLN A 265 -19.41 -26.55 1.47
CA GLN A 265 -18.84 -25.73 2.53
C GLN A 265 -17.86 -24.68 1.98
N ALA A 266 -16.96 -25.07 1.07
CA ALA A 266 -15.98 -24.17 0.46
C ALA A 266 -16.65 -23.02 -0.30
N THR A 267 -17.69 -23.33 -1.08
CA THR A 267 -18.43 -22.32 -1.87
C THR A 267 -19.18 -21.34 -0.97
N ALA A 268 -19.78 -21.82 0.12
CA ALA A 268 -20.45 -21.00 1.10
C ALA A 268 -19.46 -20.05 1.80
N GLU A 269 -18.38 -20.60 2.37
CA GLU A 269 -17.34 -19.79 3.05
C GLU A 269 -16.71 -18.75 2.12
N LYS A 270 -16.46 -19.08 0.85
CA LYS A 270 -15.98 -18.12 -0.16
C LYS A 270 -16.93 -16.95 -0.34
N LYS A 271 -18.23 -17.22 -0.44
CA LYS A 271 -19.24 -16.18 -0.63
C LYS A 271 -19.31 -15.27 0.59
N ASP A 272 -19.37 -15.85 1.78
CA ASP A 272 -19.45 -15.10 3.03
C ASP A 272 -18.22 -14.19 3.22
N LEU A 273 -17.02 -14.68 2.89
CA LEU A 273 -15.78 -13.90 2.98
C LEU A 273 -15.69 -12.74 1.98
N ILE A 274 -16.27 -12.90 0.79
CA ILE A 274 -16.35 -11.81 -0.20
C ILE A 274 -17.35 -10.75 0.26
N GLU A 275 -18.45 -11.17 0.86
CA GLU A 275 -19.45 -10.26 1.44
C GLU A 275 -18.87 -9.48 2.64
N GLU A 276 -18.13 -10.15 3.53
CA GLU A 276 -17.38 -9.53 4.64
C GLU A 276 -16.36 -8.51 4.13
N LEU A 277 -15.60 -8.87 3.07
CA LEU A 277 -14.60 -7.98 2.47
C LEU A 277 -15.23 -6.69 1.91
N THR A 278 -16.41 -6.82 1.29
CA THR A 278 -17.09 -5.68 0.67
C THR A 278 -17.75 -4.77 1.70
N THR A 279 -18.18 -5.32 2.84
CA THR A 279 -18.97 -4.57 3.83
C THR A 279 -18.14 -4.00 4.98
N GLU A 280 -17.12 -4.72 5.44
CA GLU A 280 -16.37 -4.36 6.65
C GLU A 280 -14.98 -3.77 6.37
N ILE A 281 -14.41 -4.05 5.19
CA ILE A 281 -12.99 -3.82 4.89
C ILE A 281 -12.77 -2.74 3.81
N GLU A 282 -13.81 -2.29 3.12
CA GLU A 282 -13.70 -1.16 2.18
C GLU A 282 -13.35 0.13 2.95
N ALA A 283 -12.38 0.89 2.44
CA ALA A 283 -11.98 2.15 3.06
C ALA A 283 -13.18 3.11 3.17
N PRO A 284 -13.32 3.87 4.28
CA PRO A 284 -14.37 4.87 4.37
C PRO A 284 -14.26 5.80 3.15
N PRO A 285 -15.38 6.26 2.58
CA PRO A 285 -15.36 7.13 1.42
C PRO A 285 -14.40 8.29 1.70
N LEU A 286 -13.41 8.44 0.82
CA LEU A 286 -12.53 9.60 0.84
C LEU A 286 -13.44 10.82 0.79
N PHE A 287 -13.48 11.57 1.89
CA PHE A 287 -13.93 12.96 1.84
C PHE A 287 -12.83 13.75 1.13
N ASP A 288 -12.67 13.48 -0.16
CA ASP A 288 -11.88 14.32 -1.04
C ASP A 288 -12.74 15.54 -1.34
N ILE A 289 -12.55 16.55 -0.51
CA ILE A 289 -12.94 17.92 -0.82
C ILE A 289 -11.95 18.42 -1.87
N PHE A 290 -12.22 18.04 -3.12
CA PHE A 290 -11.65 18.67 -4.32
C PHE A 290 -11.46 20.18 -4.12
#